data_AF-A0A2T3FUB8-F1
#
_entry.id   AF-A0A2T3FUB8-F1
#
_cell.length_a   1.000
_cell.length_b   1.000
_cell.length_c   1.000
_cell.angle_alpha   90.00
_cell.angle_beta   90.00
_cell.angle_gamma   90.00
#
_symmetry.space_group_name_H-M   'P 1'
#
loop_
_entity.id
_entity.type
_entity.pdbx_description
1 polymer ?
#
loop_
_entity_poly.entity_id
_entity_poly.type
_entity_poly.pdbx_seq_one_letter_code
_entity_poly.pdbx_strand_id
1 'polypeptide(L)'
;MKGLIKKVRGNKKGFTLAELLVVVAIVGILVAISIPVFTAQLSKARKATNQANMRAAKAAAVAQYLTDSADSASKIEYDYDISTGQATVVTGNKKATTEKTLDDVDGKEKYDLFSVSIEPSKNGTASTDKDAINGAIIKLYVGKQ
;
A
#
# COMPACT_ATOMS: atom_id res chain seq x y z
N MET A 1 -2.58 -67.60 -23.50
CA MET A 1 -2.96 -66.28 -22.93
C MET A 1 -2.36 -65.10 -23.69
N LYS A 2 -2.41 -65.06 -25.04
CA LYS A 2 -1.80 -63.96 -25.85
C LYS A 2 -2.83 -63.05 -26.55
N GLY A 3 -4.13 -63.30 -26.37
CA GLY A 3 -5.20 -62.59 -27.07
C GLY A 3 -5.68 -61.28 -26.42
N LEU A 4 -5.40 -61.07 -25.12
CA LEU A 4 -6.07 -60.01 -24.34
C LEU A 4 -5.33 -58.67 -24.29
N ILE A 5 -4.04 -58.61 -24.67
CA ILE A 5 -3.22 -57.38 -24.60
C ILE A 5 -3.37 -56.51 -25.87
N LYS A 6 -3.91 -57.05 -26.97
CA LYS A 6 -3.93 -56.36 -28.28
C LYS A 6 -5.01 -55.28 -28.41
N LYS A 7 -5.99 -55.20 -27.48
CA LYS A 7 -7.16 -54.31 -27.63
C LYS A 7 -7.08 -52.96 -26.89
N VAL A 8 -6.02 -52.71 -26.12
CA VAL A 8 -5.84 -51.44 -25.35
C VAL A 8 -5.03 -50.39 -26.14
N ARG A 9 -4.66 -50.67 -27.40
CA ARG A 9 -3.80 -49.81 -28.23
C ARG A 9 -4.53 -48.99 -29.31
N GLY A 10 -5.87 -49.02 -29.32
CA GLY A 10 -6.69 -48.22 -30.24
C GLY A 10 -7.18 -46.94 -29.56
N ASN A 11 -6.91 -45.80 -30.18
CA ASN A 11 -7.45 -44.45 -29.85
C ASN A 11 -6.77 -43.66 -28.71
N LYS A 12 -5.45 -43.72 -28.57
CA LYS A 12 -4.73 -42.58 -27.99
C LYS A 12 -4.58 -41.50 -29.06
N LYS A 13 -5.62 -40.67 -29.25
CA LYS A 13 -5.49 -39.42 -30.04
C LYS A 13 -4.52 -38.52 -29.28
N GLY A 14 -3.30 -38.38 -29.79
CA GLY A 14 -2.31 -37.44 -29.25
C GLY A 14 -2.71 -36.00 -29.58
N PHE A 15 -2.28 -35.08 -28.73
CA PHE A 15 -2.44 -33.64 -28.96
C PHE A 15 -1.62 -33.24 -30.20
N THR A 16 -2.23 -32.54 -31.15
CA THR A 16 -1.52 -32.06 -32.33
C THR A 16 -0.76 -30.76 -32.00
N LEU A 17 0.38 -30.55 -32.67
CA LEU A 17 1.12 -29.28 -32.54
C LEU A 17 0.28 -28.08 -32.99
N ALA A 18 -0.57 -28.27 -34.01
CA ALA A 18 -1.47 -27.22 -34.50
C ALA A 18 -2.50 -26.79 -33.44
N GLU A 19 -3.08 -27.75 -32.70
CA GLU A 19 -3.99 -27.46 -31.59
C GLU A 19 -3.28 -26.65 -30.50
N LEU A 20 -2.03 -26.96 -30.16
CA LEU A 20 -1.25 -26.19 -29.18
C LEU A 20 -0.99 -24.77 -29.65
N LEU A 21 -0.60 -24.62 -30.92
CA LEU A 21 -0.20 -23.32 -31.48
C LEU A 21 -1.35 -22.33 -31.49
N VAL A 22 -2.55 -22.77 -31.88
CA VAL A 22 -3.74 -21.89 -31.87
C VAL A 22 -4.10 -21.46 -30.45
N VAL A 23 -4.00 -22.36 -29.46
CA VAL A 23 -4.28 -22.04 -28.06
C VAL A 23 -3.30 -20.99 -27.52
N VAL A 24 -2.01 -21.18 -27.75
CA VAL A 24 -0.99 -20.21 -27.29
C VAL A 24 -1.15 -18.86 -27.99
N ALA A 25 -1.53 -18.85 -29.28
CA ALA A 25 -1.82 -17.62 -30.01
C ALA A 25 -2.99 -16.83 -29.39
N ILE A 26 -4.09 -17.52 -29.04
CA ILE A 26 -5.25 -16.88 -28.39
C ILE A 26 -4.86 -16.36 -26.99
N VAL A 27 -4.17 -17.17 -26.19
CA VAL A 27 -3.69 -16.75 -24.85
C VAL A 27 -2.75 -15.55 -24.96
N GLY A 28 -1.88 -15.52 -25.98
CA GLY A 28 -0.99 -14.40 -26.26
C GLY A 28 -1.74 -13.08 -26.47
N ILE A 29 -2.82 -13.10 -27.26
CA ILE A 29 -3.68 -11.91 -27.49
C ILE A 29 -4.33 -11.45 -26.18
N LEU A 30 -4.89 -12.39 -25.41
CA LEU A 30 -5.53 -12.08 -24.13
C LEU A 30 -4.54 -11.46 -23.13
N VAL A 31 -3.35 -12.03 -23.01
CA VAL A 31 -2.29 -11.55 -22.11
C VAL A 31 -1.81 -10.16 -22.52
N ALA A 32 -1.63 -9.90 -23.83
CA ALA A 32 -1.19 -8.61 -24.33
C ALA A 32 -2.11 -7.45 -23.90
N ILE A 33 -3.43 -7.67 -23.87
CA ILE A 33 -4.40 -6.68 -23.39
C ILE A 33 -4.50 -6.69 -21.86
N SER A 34 -4.45 -7.87 -21.25
CA SER A 34 -4.70 -8.03 -19.81
C SER A 34 -3.61 -7.43 -18.93
N ILE A 35 -2.33 -7.55 -19.31
CA ILE A 35 -1.21 -7.03 -18.52
C ILE A 35 -1.29 -5.51 -18.28
N PRO A 36 -1.42 -4.65 -19.30
CA PRO A 36 -1.46 -3.20 -19.07
C PRO A 36 -2.71 -2.77 -18.27
N VAL A 37 -3.86 -3.41 -18.51
CA VAL A 37 -5.08 -3.13 -17.75
C VAL A 37 -4.92 -3.53 -16.28
N PHE A 38 -4.43 -4.74 -16.03
CA PHE A 38 -4.22 -5.24 -14.66
C PHE A 38 -3.21 -4.40 -13.89
N THR A 39 -2.09 -4.03 -14.51
CA THR A 39 -1.05 -3.19 -13.87
C THR A 39 -1.56 -1.79 -13.53
N ALA A 40 -2.37 -1.17 -14.40
CA ALA A 40 -3.01 0.11 -14.12
C ALA A 40 -3.99 0.02 -12.92
N GLN A 41 -4.81 -1.04 -12.87
CA GLN A 41 -5.73 -1.26 -11.76
C GLN A 41 -5.00 -1.55 -10.44
N LEU A 42 -3.92 -2.34 -10.49
CA LEU A 42 -3.09 -2.63 -9.34
C LEU A 42 -2.45 -1.35 -8.78
N SER A 43 -1.95 -0.47 -9.65
CA SER A 43 -1.43 0.85 -9.26
C SER A 43 -2.52 1.70 -8.59
N LYS A 44 -3.72 1.77 -9.18
CA LYS A 44 -4.84 2.51 -8.58
C LYS A 44 -5.24 1.95 -7.21
N ALA A 45 -5.28 0.64 -7.06
CA ALA A 45 -5.56 -0.03 -5.79
C ALA A 45 -4.49 0.30 -4.74
N ARG A 46 -3.21 0.23 -5.10
CA ARG A 46 -2.09 0.60 -4.22
C ARG A 46 -2.18 2.05 -3.78
N LYS A 47 -2.46 2.99 -4.69
CA LYS A 47 -2.65 4.40 -4.34
C LYS A 47 -3.76 4.56 -3.30
N ALA A 48 -4.90 3.92 -3.51
CA ALA A 48 -6.03 3.98 -2.59
C ALA A 48 -5.67 3.40 -1.21
N THR A 49 -5.00 2.25 -1.17
CA THR A 49 -4.54 1.62 0.08
C THR A 49 -3.52 2.50 0.81
N ASN A 50 -2.51 3.01 0.12
CA ASN A 50 -1.50 3.89 0.70
C ASN A 50 -2.17 5.13 1.30
N GLN A 51 -3.09 5.76 0.57
CA GLN A 51 -3.82 6.93 1.05
C GLN A 51 -4.71 6.60 2.26
N ALA A 52 -5.37 5.44 2.28
CA ALA A 52 -6.17 4.99 3.42
C ALA A 52 -5.31 4.77 4.67
N ASN A 53 -4.17 4.09 4.51
CA ASN A 53 -3.23 3.85 5.62
C ASN A 53 -2.63 5.16 6.15
N MET A 54 -2.30 6.12 5.27
CA MET A 54 -1.85 7.45 5.69
C MET A 54 -2.92 8.20 6.50
N ARG A 55 -4.20 8.12 6.09
CA ARG A 55 -5.30 8.72 6.87
C ARG A 55 -5.45 8.06 8.23
N ALA A 56 -5.36 6.73 8.30
CA ALA A 56 -5.44 5.99 9.54
C ALA A 56 -4.28 6.35 10.48
N ALA A 57 -3.05 6.41 9.96
CA ALA A 57 -1.87 6.86 10.70
C ALA A 57 -2.05 8.27 11.25
N LYS A 58 -2.52 9.22 10.41
CA LYS A 58 -2.82 10.60 10.83
C LYS A 58 -3.80 10.60 11.99
N ALA A 59 -4.92 9.91 11.86
CA ALA A 59 -5.98 9.88 12.86
C ALA A 59 -5.50 9.28 14.19
N ALA A 60 -4.78 8.15 14.14
CA ALA A 60 -4.25 7.49 15.32
C ALA A 60 -3.21 8.37 16.06
N ALA A 61 -2.27 8.97 15.33
CA ALA A 61 -1.25 9.84 15.93
C ALA A 61 -1.85 11.10 16.54
N VAL A 62 -2.86 11.70 15.88
CA VAL A 62 -3.58 12.85 16.42
C VAL A 62 -4.34 12.48 17.69
N ALA A 63 -5.03 11.34 17.70
CA ALA A 63 -5.76 10.89 18.88
C ALA A 63 -4.81 10.68 20.06
N GLN A 64 -3.65 10.05 19.83
CA GLN A 64 -2.63 9.88 20.86
C GLN A 64 -2.06 11.22 21.35
N TYR A 65 -1.75 12.13 20.42
CA TYR A 65 -1.23 13.45 20.74
C TYR A 65 -2.20 14.26 21.61
N LEU A 66 -3.49 14.28 21.26
CA LEU A 66 -4.48 15.01 22.03
C LEU A 66 -4.73 14.40 23.42
N THR A 67 -4.43 13.11 23.61
CA THR A 67 -4.62 12.41 24.89
C THR A 67 -3.44 12.62 25.83
N ASP A 68 -2.22 12.42 25.36
CA ASP A 68 -1.04 12.32 26.22
C ASP A 68 -0.08 13.51 26.11
N SER A 69 -0.23 14.35 25.10
CA SER A 69 0.84 15.26 24.69
C SER A 69 0.38 16.59 24.13
N ALA A 70 -0.90 16.94 24.29
CA ALA A 70 -1.49 18.14 23.70
C ALA A 70 -0.75 19.43 24.09
N ASP A 71 -0.24 19.47 25.33
CA ASP A 71 0.47 20.60 25.92
C ASP A 71 2.00 20.56 25.70
N SER A 72 2.50 19.60 24.92
CA SER A 72 3.93 19.48 24.66
C SER A 72 4.44 20.67 23.86
N ALA A 73 5.58 21.24 24.28
CA ALA A 73 6.22 22.36 23.58
C ALA A 73 7.16 21.91 22.44
N SER A 74 7.36 20.60 22.29
CA SER A 74 8.30 19.98 21.36
C SER A 74 7.57 19.16 20.30
N LYS A 75 8.17 19.02 19.12
CA LYS A 75 7.73 18.09 18.08
C LYS A 75 7.71 16.67 18.63
N ILE A 76 6.63 15.94 18.36
CA ILE A 76 6.50 14.51 18.71
C ILE A 76 6.34 13.72 17.43
N GLU A 77 7.03 12.60 17.35
CA GLU A 77 6.94 11.65 16.23
C GLU A 77 6.26 10.36 16.70
N TYR A 78 5.44 9.79 15.83
CA TYR A 78 4.68 8.57 16.05
C TYR A 78 4.96 7.59 14.93
N ASP A 79 5.18 6.32 15.26
CA ASP A 79 5.12 5.22 14.31
C ASP A 79 3.72 4.60 14.35
N TYR A 80 3.14 4.39 13.18
CA TYR A 80 1.83 3.76 13.03
C TYR A 80 2.01 2.29 12.65
N ASP A 81 1.38 1.41 13.43
CA ASP A 81 1.31 -0.01 13.16
C ASP A 81 -0.03 -0.36 12.49
N ILE A 82 0.02 -0.75 11.22
CA ILE A 82 -1.17 -1.06 10.40
C ILE A 82 -1.92 -2.29 10.95
N SER A 83 -1.22 -3.23 11.58
CA SER A 83 -1.81 -4.47 12.07
C SER A 83 -2.63 -4.27 13.34
N THR A 84 -2.16 -3.37 14.22
CA THR A 84 -2.84 -3.06 15.48
C THR A 84 -3.69 -1.80 15.42
N GLY A 85 -3.48 -0.94 14.42
CA GLY A 85 -4.14 0.37 14.31
C GLY A 85 -3.63 1.41 15.31
N GLN A 86 -2.51 1.15 15.98
CA GLN A 86 -1.99 2.01 17.05
C GLN A 86 -0.87 2.94 16.56
N ALA A 87 -0.81 4.13 17.15
CA ALA A 87 0.29 5.08 16.98
C ALA A 87 1.12 5.14 18.25
N THR A 88 2.41 4.83 18.17
CA THR A 88 3.33 4.80 19.31
C THR A 88 4.35 5.93 19.21
N VAL A 89 4.56 6.67 20.30
CA VAL A 89 5.57 7.73 20.37
C VAL A 89 6.96 7.16 20.09
N VAL A 90 7.73 7.87 19.28
CA VAL A 90 9.10 7.51 18.90
C VAL A 90 10.09 8.37 19.67
N THR A 91 11.00 7.73 20.41
CA THR A 91 12.08 8.40 21.16
C THR A 91 13.41 8.46 20.38
N GLY A 92 13.45 7.88 19.18
CA GLY A 92 14.62 7.88 18.28
C GLY A 92 14.22 8.12 16.83
N ASN A 93 14.74 7.29 15.92
CA ASN A 93 14.41 7.40 14.50
C ASN A 93 13.06 6.75 14.22
N LYS A 94 12.14 7.51 13.61
CA LYS A 94 10.89 6.99 13.05
C LYS A 94 11.15 5.97 11.94
N LYS A 95 10.23 5.02 11.78
CA LYS A 95 10.32 3.96 10.76
C LYS A 95 10.22 4.51 9.33
N ALA A 96 9.32 5.46 9.10
CA ALA A 96 9.11 6.08 7.79
C ALA A 96 9.74 7.46 7.73
N THR A 97 10.53 7.74 6.70
CA THR A 97 11.31 8.99 6.58
C THR A 97 10.95 9.84 5.37
N THR A 98 10.23 9.29 4.39
CA THR A 98 9.86 10.02 3.17
C THR A 98 8.57 10.80 3.41
N GLU A 99 8.66 12.12 3.49
CA GLU A 99 7.48 12.99 3.66
C GLU A 99 6.59 12.93 2.41
N LYS A 100 5.28 12.75 2.64
CA LYS A 100 4.27 12.74 1.58
C LYS A 100 2.99 13.39 2.08
N THR A 101 2.34 14.15 1.21
CA THR A 101 0.95 14.57 1.44
C THR A 101 -0.02 13.47 1.00
N LEU A 102 -1.27 13.56 1.44
CA LEU A 102 -2.34 12.66 1.03
C LEU A 102 -2.64 12.73 -0.48
N ASP A 103 -2.31 13.83 -1.14
CA ASP A 103 -2.57 14.05 -2.56
C ASP A 103 -1.38 13.58 -3.43
N ASP A 104 -0.16 13.67 -2.89
CA ASP A 104 1.09 13.28 -3.57
C ASP A 104 1.44 11.80 -3.45
N VAL A 105 0.59 11.00 -2.78
CA VAL A 105 0.77 9.55 -2.70
C VAL A 105 0.40 8.90 -4.04
N ASP A 106 1.30 8.06 -4.55
CA ASP A 106 1.11 7.32 -5.78
C ASP A 106 0.89 5.82 -5.54
N GLY A 107 0.59 5.11 -6.63
CA GLY A 107 0.39 3.67 -6.66
C GLY A 107 1.57 2.88 -7.24
N LYS A 108 2.67 3.57 -7.57
CA LYS A 108 3.86 2.92 -8.13
C LYS A 108 4.47 2.00 -7.10
N GLU A 109 4.49 2.48 -5.86
CA GLU A 109 5.09 1.81 -4.72
C GLU A 109 4.05 1.39 -3.69
N LYS A 110 4.31 0.26 -3.04
CA LYS A 110 3.57 -0.16 -1.85
C LYS A 110 4.31 0.37 -0.62
N TYR A 111 3.61 1.09 0.24
CA TYR A 111 4.15 1.55 1.51
C TYR A 111 3.60 0.69 2.64
N ASP A 112 4.51 0.20 3.48
CA ASP A 112 4.21 -0.69 4.62
C ASP A 112 4.62 -0.07 5.96
N LEU A 113 5.36 1.04 5.93
CA LEU A 113 5.74 1.82 7.10
C LEU A 113 5.11 3.20 7.01
N PHE A 114 4.52 3.65 8.13
CA PHE A 114 3.88 4.95 8.24
C PHE A 114 4.30 5.60 9.56
N SER A 115 4.69 6.86 9.49
CA SER A 115 5.03 7.65 10.67
C SER A 115 4.42 9.04 10.54
N VAL A 116 4.15 9.68 11.66
CA VAL A 116 3.53 11.01 11.72
C VAL A 116 4.37 11.89 12.63
N SER A 117 4.66 13.11 12.23
CA SER A 117 5.18 14.12 13.17
C SER A 117 4.15 15.19 13.42
N ILE A 118 3.96 15.55 14.68
CA ILE A 118 3.10 16.64 15.10
C ILE A 118 4.00 17.68 15.77
N GLU A 119 4.06 18.86 15.18
CA GLU A 119 4.82 20.00 15.71
C GLU A 119 3.85 21.06 16.25
N PRO A 120 3.85 21.34 17.57
CA PRO A 120 2.97 22.33 18.18
C PRO A 120 3.28 23.75 17.65
N SER A 121 2.24 24.57 17.43
CA SER A 121 2.43 25.97 17.01
C SER A 121 3.12 26.77 18.11
N LYS A 122 4.29 27.36 17.81
CA LYS A 122 5.07 28.10 18.80
C LYS A 122 4.52 29.49 19.16
N ASN A 123 3.40 29.96 18.61
CA ASN A 123 2.96 31.33 18.89
C ASN A 123 1.48 31.70 18.63
N GLY A 124 0.54 30.75 18.72
CA GLY A 124 -0.89 31.09 18.62
C GLY A 124 -1.35 31.61 17.24
N THR A 125 -0.46 31.63 16.24
CA THR A 125 -0.86 31.85 14.86
C THR A 125 -1.57 30.59 14.40
N ALA A 126 -2.88 30.68 14.14
CA ALA A 126 -3.63 29.62 13.49
C ALA A 126 -2.93 29.26 12.18
N SER A 127 -2.34 28.06 12.13
CA SER A 127 -1.78 27.56 10.89
C SER A 127 -2.91 27.47 9.87
N THR A 128 -2.74 28.14 8.73
CA THR A 128 -3.67 28.11 7.60
C THR A 128 -3.53 26.83 6.77
N ASP A 129 -2.65 25.91 7.17
CA ASP A 129 -2.56 24.60 6.54
C ASP A 129 -3.82 23.79 6.84
N LYS A 130 -4.38 23.24 5.76
CA LYS A 130 -5.59 22.39 5.77
C LYS A 130 -5.44 21.15 6.65
N ASP A 131 -4.20 20.84 7.05
CA ASP A 131 -3.83 19.70 7.86
C ASP A 131 -3.52 20.04 9.33
N ALA A 132 -3.67 21.30 9.76
CA ALA A 132 -3.40 21.71 11.13
C ALA A 132 -4.53 21.36 12.11
N ILE A 133 -4.18 20.96 13.33
CA ILE A 133 -5.11 20.76 14.45
C ILE A 133 -4.67 21.67 15.59
N ASN A 134 -5.54 22.58 16.03
CA ASN A 134 -5.22 23.58 17.06
C ASN A 134 -3.92 24.36 16.78
N GLY A 135 -3.60 24.60 15.50
CA GLY A 135 -2.38 25.25 15.06
C GLY A 135 -1.15 24.34 14.91
N ALA A 136 -1.18 23.11 15.44
CA ALA A 136 -0.07 22.16 15.28
C ALA A 136 0.05 21.68 13.82
N ILE A 137 1.26 21.65 13.29
CA ILE A 137 1.57 21.19 11.93
C ILE A 137 1.72 19.67 11.95
N ILE A 138 0.99 18.98 11.08
CA ILE A 138 1.03 17.52 10.96
C ILE A 138 1.73 17.16 9.66
N LYS A 139 2.78 16.35 9.74
CA LYS A 139 3.47 15.80 8.58
C LYS A 139 3.37 14.28 8.58
N LEU A 140 3.12 13.73 7.39
CA LEU A 140 2.99 12.30 7.16
C LEU A 140 4.23 11.78 6.44
N TYR A 141 4.72 10.65 6.90
CA TYR A 141 5.87 9.97 6.36
C TYR A 141 5.49 8.55 5.95
N VAL A 142 5.98 8.14 4.78
CA VAL A 142 5.82 6.79 4.26
C VAL A 142 7.18 6.11 4.06
N GLY A 143 7.19 4.79 4.11
CA GLY A 143 8.38 3.98 3.95
C GLY A 143 8.06 2.57 3.46
N LYS A 144 9.12 1.89 3.02
CA LYS A 144 9.10 0.46 2.70
C LYS A 144 9.90 -0.27 3.77
N GLN A 145 9.55 -1.52 4.06
CA GLN A 145 10.43 -2.40 4.83
C GLN A 145 11.67 -2.78 4.01
#